data_AF-A0AAD2GEB3-F1
#
_entry.id   AF-A0AAD2GEB3-F1
#
_cell.length_a   1.000
_cell.length_b   1.000
_cell.length_c   1.000
_cell.angle_alpha   90.00
_cell.angle_beta   90.00
_cell.angle_gamma   90.00
#
_symmetry.space_group_name_H-M   'P 1'
#
loop_
_entity.id
_entity.type
_entity.pdbx_description
1 polymer ?
#
loop_
_entity_poly.entity_id
_entity_poly.type
_entity_poly.pdbx_seq_one_letter_code
_entity_poly.pdbx_strand_id
1 'polypeptide(L)'
;MEHGCKETIIGNTNKGEYDADEALVVARVIQQIREGVNGGINGQDGVSFIQQYYLNKGLKIFKERGKDAAMKELDQLIKRSCWTPISIEKLKPTERKKAVDAMMLLAEKNDGVTIKGRCVFKGNETRNWLSREDTASPTALRRSYCLHGCN
;
A
#
# COMPACT_ATOMS: atom_id res chain seq x y z
N MET A 1 -36.06 -14.17 -15.04
CA MET A 1 -35.56 -15.49 -14.63
C MET A 1 -34.53 -15.88 -15.68
N GLU A 2 -33.22 -15.91 -15.49
CA GLU A 2 -32.31 -15.67 -14.38
C GLU A 2 -31.06 -15.02 -14.98
N HIS A 3 -30.57 -13.91 -14.42
CA HIS A 3 -29.26 -13.39 -14.79
C HIS A 3 -28.24 -13.99 -13.81
N GLY A 4 -27.68 -15.13 -14.20
CA GLY A 4 -26.63 -15.82 -13.45
C GLY A 4 -25.37 -14.97 -13.36
N CYS A 5 -25.09 -14.47 -12.15
CA CYS A 5 -23.84 -13.85 -11.78
C CYS A 5 -22.70 -14.86 -11.97
N LYS A 6 -21.84 -14.64 -12.97
CA LYS A 6 -20.59 -15.41 -13.09
C LYS A 6 -19.65 -14.90 -12.02
N GLU A 7 -19.59 -15.61 -10.89
CA GLU A 7 -18.49 -15.48 -9.94
C GLU A 7 -17.20 -15.82 -10.68
N THR A 8 -16.40 -14.80 -10.98
CA THR A 8 -15.05 -15.01 -11.49
C THR A 8 -14.21 -15.44 -10.29
N ILE A 9 -13.80 -16.71 -10.26
CA ILE A 9 -12.85 -17.24 -9.28
C ILE A 9 -11.51 -16.53 -9.54
N ILE A 10 -11.26 -15.44 -8.83
CA ILE A 10 -9.97 -14.77 -8.80
C ILE A 10 -9.02 -15.67 -8.00
N GLY A 11 -8.21 -16.48 -8.70
CA GLY A 11 -7.00 -17.06 -8.11
C GLY A 11 -6.69 -18.55 -8.33
N ASN A 12 -7.13 -19.21 -9.41
CA ASN A 12 -6.87 -20.65 -9.56
C ASN A 12 -6.22 -21.11 -10.88
N THR A 13 -5.54 -20.25 -11.64
CA THR A 13 -4.98 -20.64 -12.95
C THR A 13 -3.48 -20.94 -12.99
N ASN A 14 -2.74 -20.80 -11.89
CA ASN A 14 -1.30 -21.15 -11.82
C ASN A 14 -1.00 -22.05 -10.62
N LYS A 15 -1.52 -23.28 -10.62
CA LYS A 15 -1.02 -24.36 -9.76
C LYS A 15 -0.18 -25.29 -10.63
N GLY A 16 1.02 -24.85 -11.00
CA GLY A 16 2.05 -25.77 -11.50
C GLY A 16 2.59 -26.54 -10.31
N GLU A 17 2.57 -27.87 -10.36
CA GLU A 17 3.27 -28.71 -9.39
C GLU A 17 4.77 -28.62 -9.68
N TYR A 18 5.56 -28.35 -8.65
CA TYR A 18 7.02 -28.33 -8.77
C TYR A 18 7.53 -29.76 -8.93
N ASP A 19 8.44 -29.97 -9.88
CA ASP A 19 9.18 -31.23 -9.97
C ASP A 19 10.06 -31.42 -8.72
N ALA A 20 10.43 -32.66 -8.39
CA ALA A 20 11.14 -32.97 -7.14
C ALA A 20 12.46 -32.20 -7.00
N ASP A 21 13.20 -32.02 -8.10
CA ASP A 21 14.46 -31.28 -8.13
C ASP A 21 14.24 -29.77 -8.02
N GLU A 22 13.20 -29.23 -8.68
CA GLU A 22 12.81 -27.83 -8.57
C GLU A 22 12.36 -27.49 -7.14
N ALA A 23 11.55 -28.37 -6.55
CA ALA A 23 11.08 -28.24 -5.17
C ALA A 23 12.26 -28.24 -4.18
N LEU A 24 13.30 -29.05 -4.41
CA LEU A 24 14.51 -29.08 -3.59
C LEU A 24 15.29 -27.76 -3.67
N VAL A 25 15.44 -27.19 -4.86
CA VAL A 25 16.11 -25.89 -5.06
C VAL A 25 15.32 -24.78 -4.38
N VAL A 26 14.00 -24.73 -4.57
CA VAL A 26 13.11 -23.76 -3.92
C VAL A 26 13.18 -23.90 -2.39
N ALA A 27 13.12 -25.13 -1.87
CA ALA A 27 13.21 -25.41 -0.44
C ALA A 27 14.55 -24.94 0.14
N ARG A 28 15.67 -25.20 -0.54
CA ARG A 28 17.00 -24.75 -0.14
C ARG A 28 17.09 -23.22 -0.08
N VAL A 29 16.58 -22.53 -1.09
CA VAL A 29 16.56 -21.05 -1.13
C VAL A 29 15.71 -20.47 0.02
N ILE A 30 14.52 -21.04 0.25
CA ILE A 30 13.65 -20.63 1.37
C ILE A 30 14.36 -20.83 2.71
N GLN A 31 15.05 -21.96 2.87
CA GLN A 31 15.79 -22.26 4.09
C GLN A 31 16.97 -21.30 4.31
N GLN A 32 17.75 -20.98 3.26
CA GLN A 32 18.83 -20.00 3.33
C GLN A 32 18.32 -18.59 3.72
N ILE A 33 17.20 -18.16 3.16
CA ILE A 33 16.56 -16.88 3.52
C ILE A 33 16.13 -16.93 4.99
N ARG A 34 15.50 -18.03 5.42
CA ARG A 34 15.06 -18.21 6.81
C ARG A 34 16.25 -18.18 7.78
N GLU A 35 17.35 -18.82 7.42
CA GLU A 35 18.58 -18.83 8.22
C GLU A 35 19.24 -17.46 8.24
N GLY A 36 19.30 -16.73 7.12
CA GLY A 36 19.79 -15.34 7.08
C GLY A 36 18.93 -14.35 7.86
N VAL A 37 17.61 -14.56 7.92
CA VAL A 37 16.68 -13.76 8.73
C VAL A 37 16.78 -14.10 10.22
N ASN A 38 16.92 -15.38 10.59
CA ASN A 38 17.00 -15.82 11.99
C ASN A 38 18.44 -15.82 12.57
N GLY A 39 19.46 -15.73 11.73
CA GLY A 39 20.88 -15.73 12.11
C GLY A 39 21.30 -14.53 12.96
N GLY A 40 20.44 -13.51 13.06
CA GLY A 40 20.60 -12.37 13.99
C GLY A 40 20.54 -12.72 15.48
N ILE A 41 20.31 -13.99 15.85
CA ILE A 41 20.35 -14.43 17.26
C ILE A 41 21.80 -14.47 17.81
N ASN A 42 22.82 -14.53 16.94
CA ASN A 42 24.25 -14.57 17.34
C ASN A 42 25.10 -13.37 16.85
N GLY A 43 24.49 -12.20 16.63
CA GLY A 43 25.22 -10.93 16.70
C GLY A 43 26.04 -10.47 15.48
N GLN A 44 25.76 -10.91 14.25
CA GLN A 44 26.27 -10.24 13.05
C GLN A 44 25.18 -10.15 11.96
N ASP A 45 24.72 -8.92 11.71
CA ASP A 45 23.98 -8.40 10.55
C ASP A 45 22.92 -9.31 9.89
N GLY A 46 21.88 -9.67 10.64
CA GLY A 46 20.66 -10.20 10.06
C GLY A 46 19.89 -9.11 9.28
N VAL A 47 19.51 -9.38 8.04
CA VAL A 47 18.69 -8.45 7.24
C VAL A 47 17.25 -8.48 7.76
N SER A 48 16.83 -7.43 8.49
CA SER A 48 15.44 -7.28 8.90
C SER A 48 14.64 -6.56 7.81
N PHE A 49 13.75 -7.30 7.13
CA PHE A 49 12.77 -6.69 6.24
C PHE A 49 11.60 -6.13 7.07
N ILE A 50 11.26 -4.86 6.87
CA ILE A 50 10.08 -4.26 7.49
C ILE A 50 8.83 -4.93 6.91
N GLN A 51 8.23 -5.82 7.70
CA GLN A 51 6.98 -6.46 7.34
C GLN A 51 5.82 -5.47 7.48
N GLN A 52 5.04 -5.34 6.40
CA GLN A 52 3.83 -4.52 6.40
C GLN A 52 2.60 -5.43 6.53
N TYR A 53 1.61 -4.96 7.27
CA TYR A 53 0.36 -5.65 7.51
C TYR A 53 -0.82 -4.75 7.15
N TYR A 54 -1.84 -5.32 6.52
CA TYR A 54 -3.15 -4.69 6.40
C TYR A 54 -3.71 -4.36 7.77
N LEU A 55 -4.51 -3.29 7.89
CA LEU A 55 -5.09 -2.84 9.15
C LEU A 55 -5.70 -3.98 9.98
N ASN A 56 -6.51 -4.85 9.37
CA ASN A 56 -7.15 -5.97 10.07
C ASN A 56 -6.14 -6.93 10.72
N LYS A 57 -5.02 -7.22 10.05
CA LYS A 57 -3.95 -8.08 10.58
C LYS A 57 -3.04 -7.30 11.53
N GLY A 58 -2.72 -6.06 11.19
CA GLY A 58 -1.89 -5.16 12.01
C GLY A 58 -2.54 -4.83 13.35
N LEU A 59 -3.86 -4.68 13.42
CA LEU A 59 -4.58 -4.49 14.69
C LEU A 59 -4.55 -5.74 15.57
N LYS A 60 -4.54 -6.94 14.99
CA LYS A 60 -4.39 -8.19 15.76
C LYS A 60 -2.98 -8.33 16.36
N ILE A 61 -1.96 -7.91 15.60
CA ILE A 61 -0.56 -8.01 16.00
C ILE A 61 -0.17 -6.90 16.97
N PHE A 62 -0.41 -5.64 16.60
CA PHE A 62 0.05 -4.46 17.34
C PHE A 62 -0.98 -3.92 18.34
N LYS A 63 -2.23 -4.38 18.29
CA LYS A 63 -3.32 -4.00 19.21
C LYS A 63 -3.47 -2.47 19.29
N GLU A 64 -3.40 -1.92 20.51
CA GLU A 64 -3.57 -0.50 20.79
C GLU A 64 -2.52 0.38 20.08
N ARG A 65 -1.25 -0.02 20.09
CA ARG A 65 -0.18 0.70 19.36
C ARG A 65 -0.47 0.82 17.86
N GLY A 66 -1.11 -0.20 17.28
CA GLY A 66 -1.54 -0.18 15.88
C GLY A 66 -2.69 0.79 15.63
N LYS A 67 -3.65 0.87 16.57
CA LYS A 67 -4.77 1.81 16.51
C LYS A 67 -4.28 3.26 16.60
N ASP A 68 -3.37 3.54 17.55
CA ASP A 68 -2.79 4.87 17.73
C ASP A 68 -1.99 5.31 16.50
N ALA A 69 -1.22 4.39 15.91
CA ALA A 69 -0.47 4.66 14.68
C ALA A 69 -1.40 4.97 13.50
N ALA A 70 -2.51 4.24 13.35
CA ALA A 70 -3.50 4.49 12.30
C ALA A 70 -4.20 5.85 12.50
N MET A 71 -4.60 6.17 13.73
CA MET A 71 -5.24 7.44 14.05
C MET A 71 -4.29 8.62 13.88
N LYS A 72 -3.01 8.46 14.25
CA LYS A 72 -1.97 9.48 14.05
C LYS A 72 -1.72 9.77 12.57
N GLU A 73 -1.82 8.77 11.69
CA GLU A 73 -1.70 8.98 10.25
C GLU A 73 -2.94 9.71 9.70
N LEU A 74 -4.14 9.29 10.12
CA LEU A 74 -5.40 9.95 9.74
C LEU A 74 -5.42 11.42 10.17
N ASP A 75 -5.02 11.70 11.41
CA ASP A 75 -4.93 13.06 11.97
C ASP A 75 -3.94 13.93 11.18
N GLN A 76 -2.80 13.37 10.74
CA GLN A 76 -1.85 14.09 9.88
C GLN A 76 -2.46 14.48 8.53
N LEU A 77 -3.23 13.58 7.90
CA LEU A 77 -3.89 13.84 6.62
C LEU A 77 -4.93 14.96 6.74
N ILE A 78 -5.68 14.98 7.85
CA ILE A 78 -6.64 16.04 8.14
C ILE A 78 -5.92 17.36 8.43
N LYS A 79 -4.91 17.36 9.30
CA LYS A 79 -4.15 18.57 9.67
C LYS A 79 -3.45 19.24 8.49
N ARG A 80 -2.98 18.46 7.52
CA ARG A 80 -2.37 18.98 6.29
C ARG A 80 -3.39 19.48 5.27
N SER A 81 -4.68 19.53 5.62
CA SER A 81 -5.78 19.87 4.71
C SER A 81 -5.80 18.99 3.45
N CYS A 82 -5.21 17.79 3.51
CA CYS A 82 -5.28 16.84 2.41
C CYS A 82 -6.69 16.26 2.31
N TRP A 83 -7.34 16.03 3.46
CA TRP A 83 -8.71 15.54 3.56
C TRP A 83 -9.63 16.51 4.28
N THR A 84 -10.88 16.55 3.86
CA THR A 84 -11.97 17.19 4.57
C THR A 84 -13.05 16.15 4.85
N PRO A 85 -13.46 15.93 6.11
CA PRO A 85 -14.50 14.97 6.42
C PRO A 85 -15.83 15.42 5.80
N ILE A 86 -16.46 14.54 5.02
CA ILE A 86 -17.77 14.75 4.41
C ILE A 86 -18.71 13.65 4.93
N SER A 87 -19.91 14.03 5.35
CA SER A 87 -20.93 13.04 5.74
C SER A 87 -21.41 12.26 4.51
N ILE A 88 -21.58 10.95 4.67
CA ILE A 88 -22.04 10.03 3.62
C ILE A 88 -23.42 10.43 3.08
N GLU A 89 -24.27 11.01 3.92
CA GLU A 89 -25.61 11.48 3.55
C GLU A 89 -25.58 12.68 2.60
N LYS A 90 -24.50 13.46 2.65
CA LYS A 90 -24.31 14.65 1.80
C LYS A 90 -23.67 14.31 0.44
N LEU A 91 -23.16 13.09 0.25
CA LEU A 91 -22.55 12.64 -0.99
C LEU A 91 -23.60 12.32 -2.05
N LYS A 92 -23.43 12.86 -3.25
CA LYS A 92 -24.27 12.49 -4.40
C LYS A 92 -23.96 11.04 -4.81
N PRO A 93 -24.93 10.32 -5.40
CA PRO A 93 -24.71 8.94 -5.85
C PRO A 93 -23.59 8.83 -6.90
N THR A 94 -23.35 9.87 -7.69
CA THR A 94 -22.24 9.95 -8.65
C THR A 94 -20.88 10.13 -7.98
N GLU A 95 -20.80 10.95 -6.94
CA GLU A 95 -19.57 11.15 -6.16
C GLU A 95 -19.23 9.89 -5.36
N ARG A 96 -20.25 9.21 -4.80
CA ARG A 96 -20.07 7.93 -4.12
C ARG A 96 -19.53 6.85 -5.06
N LYS A 97 -19.94 6.83 -6.34
CA LYS A 97 -19.39 5.92 -7.35
C LYS A 97 -17.94 6.25 -7.74
N LYS A 98 -17.52 7.51 -7.57
CA LYS A 98 -16.14 7.95 -7.82
C LYS A 98 -15.25 7.89 -6.57
N ALA A 99 -15.82 7.60 -5.41
CA ALA A 99 -15.06 7.45 -4.17
C ALA A 99 -14.09 6.27 -4.32
N VAL A 100 -12.85 6.48 -3.86
CA VAL A 100 -11.79 5.48 -3.95
C VAL A 100 -11.57 4.88 -2.58
N ASP A 101 -11.53 3.56 -2.50
CA ASP A 101 -11.23 2.86 -1.26
C ASP A 101 -9.80 3.15 -0.78
N ALA A 102 -9.73 3.61 0.47
CA ALA A 102 -8.48 3.84 1.18
C ALA A 102 -8.14 2.63 2.06
N MET A 103 -6.88 2.23 2.02
CA MET A 103 -6.33 1.08 2.72
C MET A 103 -5.22 1.53 3.67
N MET A 104 -5.32 1.17 4.94
CA MET A 104 -4.28 1.46 5.93
C MET A 104 -3.35 0.26 6.09
N LEU A 105 -2.04 0.51 5.95
CA LEU A 105 -0.97 -0.45 6.18
C LEU A 105 -0.20 -0.06 7.45
N LEU A 106 0.02 -1.04 8.32
CA LEU A 106 0.77 -0.89 9.56
C LEU A 106 2.09 -1.65 9.45
N ALA A 107 3.18 -1.01 9.84
CA ALA A 107 4.50 -1.62 9.85
C ALA A 107 5.26 -1.19 11.10
N GLU A 108 5.99 -2.12 11.70
CA GLU A 108 6.93 -1.80 12.78
C GLU A 108 8.19 -1.20 12.17
N LYS A 109 8.65 -0.08 12.74
CA LYS A 109 9.92 0.51 12.31
C LYS A 109 11.10 -0.24 12.94
N ASN A 110 12.30 -0.01 12.41
CA ASN A 110 13.54 -0.64 12.88
C ASN A 110 13.86 -0.37 14.36
N ASP A 111 13.25 0.65 14.98
CA ASP A 111 13.39 0.93 16.41
C ASP A 111 12.61 -0.03 17.32
N GLY A 112 11.77 -0.94 16.78
CA GLY A 112 11.02 -1.95 17.54
C GLY A 112 9.90 -1.41 18.46
N VAL A 113 9.85 -0.10 18.65
CA VAL A 113 8.89 0.57 19.52
C VAL A 113 7.81 1.25 18.70
N THR A 114 8.19 1.95 17.63
CA THR A 114 7.29 2.78 16.83
C THR A 114 6.59 1.98 15.73
N ILE A 115 5.25 2.06 15.71
CA ILE A 115 4.43 1.58 14.59
C ILE A 115 4.16 2.73 13.63
N LYS A 116 4.38 2.50 12.34
CA LYS A 116 4.11 3.45 11.26
C LYS A 116 2.85 3.03 10.50
N GLY A 117 1.86 3.93 10.47
CA GLY A 117 0.73 3.84 9.55
C GLY A 117 1.08 4.43 8.19
N ARG A 118 0.52 3.85 7.12
CA ARG A 118 0.53 4.40 5.77
C ARG A 118 -0.85 4.23 5.17
N CYS A 119 -1.47 5.31 4.71
CA CYS A 119 -2.71 5.25 3.95
C CYS A 119 -2.41 5.16 2.45
N VAL A 120 -2.99 4.16 1.78
CA VAL A 120 -2.79 3.88 0.36
C VAL A 120 -4.15 3.77 -0.33
N PHE A 121 -4.30 4.37 -1.51
CA PHE A 121 -5.54 4.33 -2.27
C PHE A 121 -5.50 3.29 -3.38
N LYS A 122 -6.64 2.62 -3.61
CA LYS A 122 -6.77 1.64 -4.68
C LYS A 122 -7.00 2.32 -6.04
N GLY A 123 -5.91 2.70 -6.70
CA GLY A 123 -5.95 3.49 -7.95
C GLY A 123 -6.54 2.78 -9.19
N ASN A 124 -6.75 1.46 -9.14
CA ASN A 124 -7.27 0.70 -10.28
C ASN A 124 -8.63 1.23 -10.77
N GLU A 125 -9.50 1.64 -9.85
CA GLU A 125 -10.86 2.11 -10.16
C GLU A 125 -10.88 3.57 -10.61
N THR A 126 -9.90 4.36 -10.17
CA THR A 126 -9.74 5.78 -10.51
C THR A 126 -9.47 6.01 -12.00
N ARG A 127 -8.82 5.05 -12.66
CA ARG A 127 -8.46 5.15 -14.09
C ARG A 127 -9.66 5.21 -15.05
N ASN A 128 -10.83 4.75 -14.62
CA ASN A 128 -12.03 4.71 -15.46
C ASN A 128 -12.68 6.09 -15.64
N TRP A 129 -12.46 7.01 -14.70
CA TRP A 129 -13.13 8.31 -14.69
C TRP A 129 -12.19 9.51 -14.60
N LEU A 130 -10.91 9.29 -14.33
CA LEU A 130 -9.89 10.34 -14.35
C LEU A 130 -9.13 10.28 -15.70
N SER A 131 -9.14 11.38 -16.45
CA SER A 131 -8.43 11.47 -17.72
C SER A 131 -6.91 11.54 -17.51
N ARG A 132 -6.11 11.22 -18.54
CA ARG A 132 -4.64 11.29 -18.43
C ARG A 132 -4.18 12.74 -18.24
N GLU A 133 -4.92 13.66 -18.84
CA GLU A 133 -4.72 15.10 -18.81
C GLU A 133 -4.99 15.65 -17.41
N ASP A 134 -6.03 15.16 -16.72
CA ASP A 134 -6.35 15.55 -15.33
C ASP A 134 -5.40 14.89 -14.30
N THR A 135 -4.80 13.75 -14.64
CA THR A 135 -3.82 13.05 -13.80
C THR A 135 -2.40 13.58 -14.01
N ALA A 136 -2.14 14.26 -15.13
CA ALA A 136 -0.84 14.78 -15.43
C ALA A 136 -0.50 15.88 -14.43
N SER A 137 0.53 15.64 -13.62
CA SER A 137 1.21 16.73 -12.93
C SER A 137 1.64 17.74 -14.00
N PRO A 138 1.48 19.06 -13.78
CA PRO A 138 2.09 20.07 -14.62
C PRO A 138 3.59 19.86 -14.55
N THR A 139 4.09 18.99 -15.43
CA THR A 139 5.50 18.78 -15.63
C THR A 139 5.99 20.15 -16.01
N ALA A 140 6.87 20.74 -15.19
CA ALA A 140 7.33 22.10 -15.38
C ALA A 140 7.80 22.26 -16.83
N LEU A 141 6.94 22.81 -17.68
CA LEU A 141 7.36 23.34 -18.96
C LEU A 141 8.18 24.55 -18.56
N ARG A 142 9.49 24.35 -18.42
CA ARG A 142 10.49 25.38 -18.16
C ARG A 142 10.42 26.38 -19.31
N ARG A 143 9.49 27.33 -19.22
CA ARG A 143 9.44 28.52 -20.05
C ARG A 143 10.53 29.46 -19.54
N SER A 144 11.67 29.41 -20.23
CA SER A 144 12.47 30.58 -20.59
C SER A 144 12.69 31.64 -19.50
N TYR A 145 13.56 31.35 -18.53
CA TYR A 145 14.45 32.37 -17.96
C TYR A 145 15.71 32.43 -18.83
N CYS A 146 15.57 32.97 -20.05
CA CYS A 146 16.68 33.54 -20.78
C CYS A 146 16.57 35.05 -20.62
N LEU A 147 17.06 35.53 -19.46
CA LEU A 147 17.33 36.94 -19.26
C LEU A 147 18.38 37.34 -20.31
N HIS A 148 17.95 38.07 -21.35
CA HIS A 148 18.87 38.82 -22.19
C HIS A 148 19.37 39.99 -21.35
N GLY A 149 20.52 39.82 -20.71
CA GLY A 149 21.35 40.92 -20.24
C GLY A 149 22.28 41.35 -21.36
N CYS A 150 21.86 42.32 -22.16
CA CYS A 150 22.80 43.22 -22.84
C CYS A 150 23.28 44.25 -21.82
N ASN A 151 24.57 44.22 -21.50
CA ASN A 151 25.40 45.41 -21.33
C ASN A 151 26.84 45.04 -21.64
#